data_AF-A0AAE2D1Y9-F1
#
_entry.id   AF-A0AAE2D1Y9-F1
#
_cell.length_a   1.000
_cell.length_b   1.000
_cell.length_c   1.000
_cell.angle_alpha   90.00
_cell.angle_beta   90.00
_cell.angle_gamma   90.00
#
_symmetry.space_group_name_H-M   'P 1'
#
loop_
_entity.id
_entity.type
_entity.pdbx_description
1 polymer ?
#
loop_
_entity_poly.entity_id
_entity_poly.type
_entity_poly.pdbx_seq_one_letter_code
_entity_poly.pdbx_strand_id
1 'polypeptide(L)'
;MGFSTAGYGSNALDLAPIYNGNIISLTNTAATLPGIFGPLLVGYVTRESSSIQNWMIIFGIAAGIAWFGALMNLLMTSGEIQPWGRLLYIKNTEHNQMNRQSSLATVNYHDVVDSRNQ
;
A
#
# COMPACT_ATOMS: atom_id res chain seq x y z
N MET A 1 -9.42 12.64 7.22
CA MET A 1 -8.83 11.91 6.06
C MET A 1 -7.31 12.03 5.97
N GLY A 2 -6.68 13.19 6.23
CA GLY A 2 -5.22 13.35 6.04
C GLY A 2 -4.28 12.51 6.93
N PHE A 3 -4.65 12.21 8.17
CA PHE A 3 -3.80 11.41 9.06
C PHE A 3 -3.83 9.90 8.72
N SER A 4 -4.98 9.37 8.31
CA SER A 4 -5.17 7.95 7.98
C SER A 4 -4.48 7.54 6.67
N THR A 5 -4.35 8.46 5.72
CA THR A 5 -3.72 8.19 4.41
C THR A 5 -2.20 8.33 4.42
N ALA A 6 -1.64 9.13 5.34
CA ALA A 6 -0.21 9.40 5.43
C ALA A 6 0.61 8.16 5.81
N GLY A 7 0.07 7.31 6.69
CA GLY A 7 0.71 6.04 7.07
C GLY A 7 0.61 4.97 5.98
N TYR A 8 -0.54 4.84 5.33
CA TYR A 8 -0.82 3.77 4.39
C TYR A 8 0.06 3.80 3.13
N GLY A 9 0.26 4.98 2.53
CA GLY A 9 1.11 5.14 1.35
C GLY A 9 2.61 5.02 1.65
N SER A 10 3.04 5.52 2.82
CA SER A 10 4.45 5.57 3.19
C SER A 10 4.97 4.22 3.69
N ASN A 11 4.17 3.47 4.47
CA ASN A 11 4.55 2.12 4.94
C ASN A 11 4.72 1.13 3.78
N ALA A 12 3.89 1.23 2.74
CA ALA A 12 3.95 0.30 1.62
C ALA A 12 5.11 0.62 0.65
N LEU A 13 5.51 1.88 0.54
CA LEU A 13 6.74 2.30 -0.13
C LEU A 13 8.01 1.86 0.61
N ASP A 14 8.01 1.90 1.94
CA ASP A 14 9.15 1.45 2.75
C ASP A 14 9.27 -0.09 2.80
N LEU A 15 8.15 -0.82 2.82
CA LEU A 15 8.15 -2.28 2.92
C LEU A 15 8.41 -2.98 1.56
N ALA A 16 7.90 -2.42 0.46
CA ALA A 16 8.09 -3.00 -0.89
C ALA A 16 7.86 -1.97 -2.02
N PRO A 17 8.86 -1.17 -2.41
CA PRO A 17 8.70 -0.12 -3.42
C PRO A 17 8.24 -0.63 -4.81
N ILE A 18 8.47 -1.91 -5.12
CA ILE A 18 8.15 -2.53 -6.42
C ILE A 18 6.76 -3.22 -6.40
N TYR A 19 6.28 -3.66 -5.23
CA TYR A 19 4.99 -4.34 -5.09
C TYR A 19 3.88 -3.47 -4.49
N ASN A 20 4.22 -2.24 -4.11
CA ASN A 20 3.31 -1.22 -3.60
C ASN A 20 2.03 -1.11 -4.46
N GLY A 21 2.16 -1.13 -5.80
CA GLY A 21 1.00 -1.05 -6.70
C GLY A 21 0.01 -2.21 -6.56
N ASN A 22 0.48 -3.44 -6.40
CA ASN A 22 -0.37 -4.63 -6.30
C ASN A 22 -1.04 -4.74 -4.92
N ILE A 23 -0.31 -4.37 -3.86
CA ILE A 23 -0.83 -4.36 -2.49
C ILE A 23 -1.87 -3.24 -2.33
N ILE A 24 -1.58 -2.06 -2.88
CA ILE A 24 -2.52 -0.93 -2.85
C ILE A 24 -3.79 -1.24 -3.65
N SER A 25 -3.68 -1.85 -4.83
CA SER A 25 -4.84 -2.17 -5.66
C SER A 25 -5.72 -3.26 -5.05
N LEU A 26 -5.12 -4.30 -4.44
CA LEU A 26 -5.83 -5.35 -3.72
C LEU A 26 -6.58 -4.80 -2.50
N THR A 27 -5.95 -3.90 -1.76
CA THR A 27 -6.59 -3.26 -0.60
C THR A 27 -7.71 -2.32 -1.04
N ASN A 28 -7.56 -1.62 -2.15
CA ASN A 28 -8.62 -0.77 -2.70
C ASN A 28 -9.85 -1.61 -3.13
N THR A 29 -9.62 -2.76 -3.75
CA THR A 29 -10.70 -3.71 -4.09
C THR A 29 -11.35 -4.31 -2.86
N ALA A 30 -10.56 -4.68 -1.84
CA ALA A 30 -11.09 -5.14 -0.56
C ALA A 30 -11.91 -4.03 0.15
N ALA A 31 -11.49 -2.77 0.05
CA ALA A 31 -12.19 -1.63 0.65
C ALA A 31 -13.49 -1.27 -0.07
N THR A 32 -13.64 -1.60 -1.35
CA THR A 32 -14.87 -1.34 -2.10
C THR A 32 -16.00 -2.32 -1.74
N LEU A 33 -15.67 -3.55 -1.31
CA LEU A 33 -16.68 -4.56 -0.97
C LEU A 33 -17.62 -4.12 0.18
N PRO A 34 -17.14 -3.65 1.35
CA PRO A 34 -18.01 -3.10 2.39
C PRO A 34 -18.83 -1.90 1.91
N GLY A 35 -18.29 -1.08 1.00
CA GLY A 35 -18.98 0.07 0.41
C GLY A 35 -20.18 -0.33 -0.46
N ILE A 36 -20.12 -1.51 -1.10
CA ILE A 36 -21.24 -2.07 -1.88
C ILE A 36 -22.31 -2.67 -0.96
N PHE A 37 -21.90 -3.40 0.09
CA PHE A 37 -22.83 -4.07 0.99
C PHE A 37 -23.45 -3.15 2.06
N GLY A 38 -22.79 -2.05 2.42
CA GLY A 38 -23.26 -1.10 3.43
C GLY A 38 -24.67 -0.55 3.16
N PRO A 39 -24.95 0.02 1.97
CA PRO A 39 -26.27 0.53 1.63
C PRO A 39 -27.36 -0.56 1.61
N LEU A 40 -27.01 -1.77 1.17
CA LEU A 40 -27.93 -2.92 1.16
C LEU A 40 -28.32 -3.34 2.59
N LEU A 41 -27.34 -3.37 3.51
CA LEU A 41 -27.57 -3.68 4.91
C LEU A 41 -28.42 -2.61 5.60
N VAL A 42 -28.11 -1.32 5.37
CA VAL A 42 -28.90 -0.20 5.90
C VAL A 42 -30.33 -0.22 5.36
N GLY A 43 -30.50 -0.48 4.06
CA GLY A 43 -31.81 -0.60 3.43
C GLY A 43 -32.65 -1.76 3.97
N TYR A 44 -32.01 -2.87 4.33
CA TYR A 44 -32.68 -4.01 4.97
C TYR A 44 -33.09 -3.69 6.41
N VAL A 45 -32.20 -3.07 7.19
CA VAL A 45 -32.44 -2.75 8.62
C VAL A 45 -33.47 -1.62 8.80
N THR A 46 -33.59 -0.71 7.83
CA THR A 46 -34.53 0.43 7.91
C THR A 46 -35.88 0.15 7.22
N ARG A 47 -36.12 -1.10 6.78
CA ARG A 47 -37.24 -1.43 5.88
C ARG A 47 -38.62 -1.34 6.55
N GLU A 48 -38.70 -1.59 7.85
CA GLU A 48 -39.97 -1.57 8.60
C GLU A 48 -40.18 -0.31 9.45
N SER A 49 -39.12 0.33 9.96
CA SER A 49 -39.21 1.60 10.67
C SER A 49 -37.85 2.31 10.79
N SER A 50 -37.81 3.63 10.63
CA SER A 50 -36.58 4.44 10.76
C SER A 50 -36.31 4.87 12.22
N SER A 51 -36.36 3.91 13.15
CA SER A 51 -36.18 4.19 14.59
C SER A 51 -34.71 4.32 15.00
N ILE A 52 -34.44 5.06 16.08
CA ILE A 52 -33.11 5.20 16.71
C ILE A 52 -32.49 3.83 17.04
N GLN A 53 -33.30 2.84 17.41
CA GLN A 53 -32.84 1.48 17.70
C GLN A 53 -32.16 0.82 16.49
N ASN A 54 -32.71 1.04 15.28
CA ASN A 54 -32.19 0.46 14.04
C ASN A 54 -30.86 1.10 13.64
N TRP A 55 -30.70 2.40 13.90
CA TRP A 55 -29.43 3.10 13.71
C TRP A 55 -28.36 2.61 14.69
N MET A 56 -28.70 2.33 15.96
CA MET A 56 -27.76 1.74 16.92
C MET A 56 -27.25 0.37 16.46
N ILE A 57 -28.11 -0.45 15.85
CA ILE A 57 -27.72 -1.74 15.26
C ILE A 57 -26.75 -1.53 14.09
N ILE A 58 -27.03 -0.59 13.19
CA ILE A 58 -26.16 -0.26 12.05
C ILE A 58 -24.77 0.19 12.54
N PHE A 59 -24.72 1.10 13.51
CA PHE A 59 -23.45 1.57 14.09
C PHE A 59 -22.72 0.46 14.84
N GLY A 60 -23.44 -0.43 15.53
CA GLY A 60 -22.86 -1.61 16.18
C GLY A 60 -22.20 -2.57 15.19
N ILE A 61 -22.85 -2.84 14.05
CA ILE A 61 -22.30 -3.68 12.99
C ILE A 61 -21.06 -2.99 12.36
N ALA A 62 -21.14 -1.69 12.08
CA ALA A 62 -20.01 -0.93 11.54
C ALA A 62 -18.81 -0.95 12.50
N ALA A 63 -19.03 -0.79 13.80
CA ALA A 63 -18.00 -0.88 14.82
C ALA A 63 -17.39 -2.30 14.90
N GLY A 64 -18.22 -3.34 14.77
CA GLY A 64 -17.75 -4.73 14.73
C GLY A 64 -16.86 -5.04 13.53
N ILE A 65 -17.24 -4.56 12.34
CA ILE A 65 -16.42 -4.68 11.12
C ILE A 65 -15.10 -3.94 11.28
N ALA A 66 -15.13 -2.73 11.86
CA ALA A 66 -13.91 -1.95 12.11
C ALA A 66 -12.97 -2.66 13.08
N TRP A 67 -13.49 -3.22 14.17
CA TRP A 67 -12.72 -4.01 15.14
C TRP A 67 -12.15 -5.29 14.53
N PHE A 68 -12.94 -6.00 13.73
CA PHE A 68 -12.48 -7.18 13.01
C PHE A 68 -11.36 -6.84 12.03
N GLY A 69 -11.51 -5.76 11.27
CA GLY A 69 -10.48 -5.24 10.37
C GLY A 69 -9.20 -4.87 11.13
N ALA A 70 -9.32 -4.21 12.29
CA ALA A 70 -8.19 -3.88 13.14
C ALA A 70 -7.48 -5.14 13.66
N LEU A 71 -8.22 -6.16 14.10
CA LEU A 71 -7.68 -7.42 14.58
C LEU A 71 -6.96 -8.20 13.48
N MET A 72 -7.55 -8.28 12.29
CA MET A 72 -6.92 -8.93 11.13
C MET A 72 -5.63 -8.21 10.73
N ASN A 73 -5.63 -6.88 10.72
CA ASN A 73 -4.40 -6.11 10.48
C ASN A 73 -3.35 -6.38 11.56
N LEU A 74 -3.75 -6.47 12.83
CA LEU A 74 -2.84 -6.78 13.94
C LEU A 74 -2.22 -8.18 13.83
N LEU A 75 -2.97 -9.17 13.35
CA LEU A 75 -2.52 -10.56 13.23
C LEU A 75 -1.74 -10.83 11.93
N MET A 76 -2.10 -10.18 10.83
CA MET A 76 -1.53 -10.44 9.50
C MET A 76 -0.42 -9.48 9.10
N THR A 77 -0.33 -8.30 9.73
CA THR A 77 0.77 -7.36 9.47
C THR A 77 2.04 -7.89 10.12
N SER A 78 2.90 -8.49 9.32
CA SER A 78 4.27 -8.78 9.70
C SER A 78 5.16 -7.61 9.29
N GLY A 79 5.97 -7.09 10.22
CA GLY A 79 6.96 -6.03 9.96
C GLY A 79 8.24 -6.50 9.26
N GLU A 80 8.32 -7.79 8.92
CA GLU A 80 9.49 -8.39 8.28
C GLU A 80 9.40 -8.30 6.75
N ILE A 81 10.49 -7.95 6.08
CA ILE A 81 10.59 -7.98 4.62
C ILE A 81 10.42 -9.42 4.15
N GLN A 82 9.31 -9.68 3.46
CA GLN A 82 8.97 -10.99 2.94
C GLN A 82 10.06 -11.50 1.97
N PRO A 83 10.45 -12.78 2.01
CA PRO A 83 11.62 -13.32 1.31
C PRO A 83 11.56 -13.18 -0.23
N TRP A 84 10.36 -13.13 -0.81
CA TRP A 84 10.15 -12.88 -2.25
C TRP A 84 10.42 -11.42 -2.66
N GLY A 85 10.24 -10.46 -1.74
CA GLY A 85 10.60 -9.05 -1.97
C GLY A 85 12.11 -8.80 -1.89
N ARG A 86 12.85 -9.61 -1.12
CA ARG A 86 14.31 -9.50 -0.95
C ARG A 86 15.07 -9.71 -2.27
N LEU A 87 14.63 -10.66 -3.09
CA LEU A 87 15.27 -10.95 -4.39
C LEU A 87 15.13 -9.77 -5.37
N LEU A 88 13.97 -9.10 -5.37
CA LEU A 88 13.78 -7.93 -6.22
C LEU A 88 14.51 -6.69 -5.71
N TYR A 89 14.66 -6.54 -4.40
CA TYR A 89 15.48 -5.48 -3.81
C TYR A 89 16.95 -5.61 -4.25
N ILE A 90 17.52 -6.81 -4.17
CA ILE A 90 18.89 -7.07 -4.60
C ILE A 90 19.04 -6.81 -6.10
N LYS A 91 18.14 -7.35 -6.93
CA LYS A 91 18.18 -7.17 -8.39
C LYS A 91 18.10 -5.70 -8.84
N ASN A 92 17.25 -4.90 -8.21
CA ASN A 92 17.10 -3.47 -8.55
C ASN A 92 18.31 -2.66 -8.07
N THR A 93 18.84 -2.97 -6.88
CA THR A 93 20.05 -2.34 -6.35
C THR A 93 21.26 -2.61 -7.24
N GLU A 94 21.44 -3.85 -7.71
CA GLU A 94 22.53 -4.20 -8.63
C GLU A 94 22.39 -3.51 -9.99
N HIS A 95 21.18 -3.44 -10.55
CA HIS A 95 20.95 -2.74 -11.82
C HIS A 95 21.26 -1.24 -11.72
N ASN A 96 20.88 -0.58 -10.62
CA ASN A 96 21.16 0.84 -10.39
C ASN A 96 22.65 1.11 -10.13
N GLN A 97 23.36 0.16 -9.52
CA GLN A 97 24.81 0.25 -9.33
C GLN A 97 25.55 0.11 -10.66
N MET A 98 25.17 -0.86 -11.49
CA MET A 98 25.73 -1.04 -12.84
C MET A 98 25.50 0.18 -13.72
N ASN A 99 24.29 0.75 -13.73
CA ASN A 99 24.00 1.97 -14.49
C ASN A 99 24.81 3.19 -14.01
N ARG A 100 25.08 3.29 -12.70
CA ARG A 100 25.96 4.35 -12.18
C ARG A 100 27.41 4.13 -12.58
N GLN A 101 27.92 2.89 -12.52
CA GLN A 101 29.31 2.59 -12.92
C GLN A 101 29.55 2.80 -14.41
N SER A 102 28.61 2.41 -15.28
CA SER A 102 28.71 2.67 -16.72
C SER A 102 28.65 4.17 -17.04
N SER A 103 27.80 4.92 -16.33
CA SER A 103 27.74 6.38 -16.45
C SER A 103 29.04 7.06 -15.99
N LEU A 104 29.59 6.65 -14.84
CA LEU A 104 30.88 7.17 -14.34
C LEU A 104 32.06 6.82 -15.26
N ALA A 105 32.06 5.62 -15.85
CA ALA A 105 33.06 5.23 -16.83
C ALA A 105 32.96 6.04 -18.13
N THR A 106 31.73 6.36 -18.56
CA THR A 106 31.48 7.18 -19.76
C THR A 106 31.87 8.65 -19.53
N VAL A 107 31.57 9.19 -18.35
CA VAL A 107 31.97 10.56 -17.96
C VAL A 107 33.50 10.64 -17.87
N ASN A 108 34.15 9.72 -17.15
CA ASN A 108 35.61 9.68 -17.06
C ASN A 108 36.28 9.52 -18.44
N TYR A 109 35.70 8.71 -19.33
CA TYR A 109 36.19 8.59 -20.70
C TYR A 109 36.10 9.91 -21.47
N HIS A 110 34.98 10.62 -21.37
CA HIS A 110 34.83 11.94 -22.00
C HIS A 110 35.84 12.96 -21.45
N ASP A 111 36.05 13.00 -20.14
CA ASP A 111 37.01 13.90 -19.49
C ASP A 111 38.47 13.60 -19.92
N VAL A 112 38.83 12.32 -20.05
CA VAL A 112 40.16 11.88 -20.50
C VAL A 112 40.40 12.17 -21.97
N VAL A 113 39.37 12.14 -22.81
CA VAL A 113 39.47 12.50 -24.24
C VAL A 113 39.56 14.01 -24.42
N ASP A 114 38.78 14.78 -23.66
CA ASP A 114 38.77 16.25 -23.75
C ASP A 114 40.11 16.85 -23.27
N SER A 115 40.68 16.29 -22.20
CA SER A 115 42.01 16.68 -21.69
C SER A 115 43.19 16.29 -22.59
N ARG A 116 42.99 15.40 -23.57
CA ARG A 116 44.00 15.05 -24.59
C ARG A 116 43.92 15.93 -25.84
N ASN A 117 42.82 16.65 -26.03
CA ASN A 117 42.55 17.48 -27.20
C ASN A 117 42.77 18.98 -26.93
N GLN A 118 43.23 19.34 -25.72
CA GLN A 118 43.76 20.66 -25.36
C GLN A 118 45.28 20.63 -25.30
#